data_AF-A0A7X9JGB3-F1
#
_entry.id   AF-A0A7X9JGB3-F1
#
_cell.length_a   1.000
_cell.length_b   1.000
_cell.length_c   1.000
_cell.angle_alpha   90.00
_cell.angle_beta   90.00
_cell.angle_gamma   90.00
#
_symmetry.space_group_name_H-M   'P 1'
#
loop_
_entity.id
_entity.type
_entity.pdbx_description
1 polymer ?
#
loop_
_entity_poly.entity_id
_entity_poly.type
_entity_poly.pdbx_seq_one_letter_code
_entity_poly.pdbx_strand_id
1 'polypeptide(L)'
;MSKNDETTDLTLFVRTTGEEIVLWDRQRIVDALVREADIDDDVAGQISKEVEKQIIVSGIGLLTTALIRELVNVRLIERGLEKERRLHGRLGFPLYDVRQLILHPNKQDANIPHSPEGTNLIFAEGIKRELSLFDVFSADVGEAHATGDIHIHALGYIDRPYSCCQSLEYLKINGLNLPHAINSANPAKYAEVLLAHMVRFSAVLQGHFAGTVGWDAVNISFAPYLASMTDKEVKQFAQMLIYEFSQLAATRGGQALYTDIHIYYDVPPHWADLPAVGAEGKPTGKTYGDYTRDAQRFAMAILEIFAEGDARGKPFILPRPLLHITDHVWKNDKAREFLLRACDVAALMG
;
A
#
# COMPACT_ATOMS: atom_id res chain seq x y z
N MET A 1 -50.28 46.41 -26.87
CA MET A 1 -48.89 46.33 -27.40
C MET A 1 -47.97 46.64 -26.22
N SER A 2 -47.85 45.69 -25.30
CA SER A 2 -46.66 44.85 -25.08
C SER A 2 -45.40 45.67 -24.76
N LYS A 3 -45.27 46.04 -23.49
CA LYS A 3 -43.96 46.22 -22.87
C LYS A 3 -43.35 44.81 -22.77
N ASN A 4 -42.31 44.55 -23.54
CA ASN A 4 -41.41 43.44 -23.28
C ASN A 4 -40.76 43.71 -21.91
N ASP A 5 -41.05 42.85 -20.94
CA ASP A 5 -40.15 42.63 -19.81
C ASP A 5 -38.88 42.00 -20.39
N GLU A 6 -37.90 42.84 -20.72
CA GLU A 6 -36.54 42.37 -20.98
C GLU A 6 -36.00 41.76 -19.68
N THR A 7 -35.93 40.43 -19.73
CA THR A 7 -35.15 39.53 -18.88
C THR A 7 -33.91 40.21 -18.35
N THR A 8 -33.83 40.33 -17.03
CA THR A 8 -32.61 40.75 -16.34
C THR A 8 -31.52 39.73 -16.67
N ASP A 9 -30.64 40.05 -17.62
CA ASP A 9 -29.40 39.33 -17.88
C ASP A 9 -28.47 39.50 -16.67
N LEU A 10 -28.79 38.80 -15.58
CA LEU A 10 -27.87 38.57 -14.49
C LEU A 10 -26.75 37.70 -15.06
N THR A 11 -25.66 38.35 -15.48
CA THR A 11 -24.45 37.67 -15.93
C THR A 11 -23.87 36.92 -14.73
N LEU A 12 -24.26 35.66 -14.60
CA LEU A 12 -23.79 34.77 -13.55
C LEU A 12 -22.44 34.17 -13.96
N PHE A 13 -21.50 34.19 -13.01
CA PHE A 13 -20.18 33.62 -13.19
C PHE A 13 -20.00 32.41 -12.29
N VAL A 14 -19.36 31.39 -12.85
CA VAL A 14 -19.04 30.14 -12.15
C VAL A 14 -17.52 30.02 -12.06
N ARG A 15 -17.00 29.83 -10.85
CA ARG A 15 -15.63 29.39 -10.64
C ARG A 15 -15.55 27.88 -10.79
N THR A 16 -14.78 27.43 -11.77
CA THR A 16 -14.58 26.01 -12.05
C THR A 16 -13.58 25.38 -11.09
N THR A 17 -13.50 24.05 -11.11
CA THR A 17 -12.52 23.28 -10.32
C THR A 17 -11.06 23.62 -10.72
N GLY A 18 -10.85 24.15 -11.93
CA GLY A 18 -9.54 24.63 -12.41
C GLY A 18 -9.23 26.08 -12.03
N GLU A 19 -10.01 26.70 -11.14
CA GLU A 19 -9.92 28.13 -10.74
C GLU A 19 -10.20 29.12 -11.88
N GLU A 20 -10.76 28.66 -13.01
CA GLU A 20 -11.21 29.53 -14.10
C GLU A 20 -12.59 30.11 -13.81
N ILE A 21 -12.84 31.35 -14.25
CA ILE A 21 -14.16 31.98 -14.16
C ILE A 21 -14.82 31.91 -15.54
N VAL A 22 -15.94 31.20 -15.61
CA VAL A 22 -16.72 30.99 -16.84
C VAL A 22 -18.13 31.54 -16.68
N LEU A 23 -18.79 31.81 -17.80
CA LEU A 23 -20.21 32.16 -17.81
C LEU A 23 -21.06 30.96 -17.37
N TRP A 24 -22.14 31.25 -16.65
CA TRP A 24 -23.15 30.27 -16.29
C TRP A 24 -23.75 29.62 -17.55
N ASP A 25 -23.83 28.30 -17.51
CA ASP A 25 -24.48 27.50 -18.54
C ASP A 25 -25.13 26.27 -17.89
N ARG A 26 -26.47 26.27 -17.86
CA ARG A 26 -27.26 25.19 -17.27
C ARG A 26 -27.13 23.87 -18.03
N GLN A 27 -26.74 23.89 -19.31
CA GLN A 27 -26.54 22.68 -20.10
C GLN A 27 -25.42 21.81 -19.51
N ARG A 28 -24.42 22.43 -18.88
CA ARG A 28 -23.34 21.71 -18.19
C ARG A 28 -23.84 20.84 -17.03
N ILE A 29 -24.97 21.18 -16.41
CA ILE A 29 -25.62 20.31 -15.41
C ILE A 29 -26.20 19.07 -16.09
N VAL A 30 -26.87 19.26 -17.22
CA VAL A 30 -27.46 18.16 -18.01
C VAL A 30 -26.36 17.21 -18.45
N ASP A 31 -25.33 17.74 -19.10
CA ASP A 31 -24.20 16.96 -19.62
C ASP A 31 -23.47 16.20 -18.50
N ALA A 32 -23.34 16.80 -17.31
CA ALA A 32 -22.72 16.15 -16.16
C ALA A 32 -23.60 15.01 -15.61
N LEU A 33 -24.92 15.21 -15.48
CA LEU A 33 -25.83 14.19 -14.98
C LEU A 33 -25.95 13.00 -15.93
N VAL A 34 -26.02 13.24 -17.24
CA VAL A 34 -26.04 12.19 -18.26
C VAL A 34 -24.71 11.42 -18.23
N ARG A 35 -23.56 12.12 -18.22
CA ARG A 35 -22.24 11.49 -18.32
C ARG A 35 -21.81 10.76 -17.05
N GLU A 36 -22.10 11.30 -15.88
CA GLU A 36 -21.54 10.83 -14.61
C GLU A 36 -22.53 10.00 -13.79
N ALA A 37 -23.84 10.20 -13.97
CA ALA A 37 -24.88 9.54 -13.19
C ALA A 37 -25.88 8.74 -14.03
N ASP A 38 -25.68 8.65 -15.35
CA ASP A 38 -26.52 7.88 -16.29
C ASP A 38 -28.01 8.25 -16.20
N ILE A 39 -28.30 9.55 -16.05
CA ILE A 39 -29.67 10.07 -15.98
C ILE A 39 -30.17 10.42 -17.38
N ASP A 40 -31.44 10.07 -17.66
CA ASP A 40 -32.14 10.48 -18.88
C ASP A 40 -32.12 12.00 -19.11
N ASP A 41 -31.88 12.40 -20.37
CA ASP A 41 -31.71 13.82 -20.76
C ASP A 41 -32.91 14.69 -20.35
N ASP A 42 -34.13 14.16 -20.47
CA ASP A 42 -35.36 14.84 -20.05
C ASP A 42 -35.38 15.13 -18.54
N VAL A 43 -34.99 14.15 -17.72
CA VAL A 43 -34.95 14.27 -16.26
C VAL A 43 -33.84 15.23 -15.85
N ALA A 44 -32.65 15.07 -16.44
CA ALA A 44 -31.52 15.96 -16.23
C ALA A 44 -31.86 17.42 -16.62
N GLY A 45 -32.60 17.61 -17.72
CA GLY A 45 -33.11 18.90 -18.17
C GLY A 45 -34.09 19.55 -17.20
N GLN A 46 -34.95 18.76 -16.54
CA GLN A 46 -35.84 19.26 -15.48
C GLN A 46 -35.06 19.69 -14.24
N ILE A 47 -34.13 18.85 -13.77
CA ILE A 47 -33.27 19.14 -12.61
C ILE A 47 -32.45 20.42 -12.86
N SER A 48 -31.84 20.55 -14.04
CA SER A 48 -31.09 21.74 -14.46
C SER A 48 -31.91 23.02 -14.35
N LYS A 49 -33.17 23.02 -14.81
CA LYS A 49 -34.08 24.18 -14.70
C LYS A 49 -34.43 24.53 -13.26
N GLU A 50 -34.66 23.53 -12.41
CA GLU A 50 -34.97 23.73 -10.99
C GLU A 50 -33.78 24.32 -10.22
N VAL A 51 -32.58 23.80 -10.47
CA VAL A 51 -31.34 24.31 -9.88
C VAL A 51 -31.05 25.74 -10.34
N GLU A 52 -31.22 26.05 -11.63
CA GLU A 52 -31.08 27.41 -12.15
C GLU A 52 -32.04 28.38 -11.47
N LYS A 53 -33.33 28.01 -11.37
CA LYS A 53 -34.33 28.82 -10.68
C LYS A 53 -33.93 29.08 -9.23
N GLN A 54 -33.44 28.06 -8.53
CA GLN A 54 -32.98 28.19 -7.14
C GLN A 54 -31.78 29.11 -7.00
N ILE A 55 -30.81 29.02 -7.92
CA ILE A 55 -29.62 29.88 -7.95
C ILE A 55 -30.02 31.35 -8.11
N ILE A 56 -30.91 31.64 -9.06
CA ILE A 56 -31.39 33.00 -9.32
C ILE A 56 -32.12 33.57 -8.10
N VAL A 57 -33.01 32.78 -7.49
CA VAL A 57 -33.79 33.21 -6.31
C VAL A 57 -32.88 33.43 -5.08
N SER A 58 -31.82 32.64 -4.94
CA SER A 58 -30.91 32.72 -3.79
C SER A 58 -29.97 33.93 -3.82
N GLY A 59 -29.88 34.66 -4.94
CA GLY A 59 -29.03 35.84 -5.08
C GLY A 59 -27.54 35.56 -4.88
N ILE A 60 -27.09 34.34 -5.22
CA ILE A 60 -25.70 33.90 -5.00
C ILE A 60 -24.75 34.67 -5.93
N GLY A 61 -23.87 35.49 -5.37
CA GLY A 61 -22.96 36.34 -6.15
C GLY A 61 -21.76 35.63 -6.78
N LEU A 62 -21.31 34.49 -6.24
CA LEU A 62 -20.25 33.67 -6.81
C LEU A 62 -20.64 32.20 -6.72
N LEU A 63 -20.84 31.57 -7.87
CA LEU A 63 -21.12 30.14 -7.95
C LEU A 63 -19.82 29.36 -8.09
N THR A 64 -19.75 28.21 -7.43
CA THR A 64 -18.68 27.24 -7.63
C THR A 64 -19.27 25.94 -8.17
N THR A 65 -18.47 25.18 -8.90
CA THR A 65 -18.87 23.83 -9.36
C THR A 65 -19.30 22.93 -8.20
N ALA A 66 -18.63 23.05 -7.04
CA ALA A 66 -18.99 22.32 -5.82
C ALA A 66 -20.40 22.70 -5.33
N LEU A 67 -20.71 24.00 -5.22
CA LEU A 67 -22.03 24.43 -4.77
C LEU A 67 -23.14 24.00 -5.73
N ILE A 68 -22.90 24.12 -7.04
CA ILE A 68 -23.85 23.66 -8.06
C ILE A 68 -24.11 22.16 -7.92
N ARG A 69 -23.05 21.37 -7.71
CA ARG A 69 -23.16 19.92 -7.49
C ARG A 69 -24.00 19.58 -6.26
N GLU A 70 -23.83 20.31 -5.15
CA GLU A 70 -24.67 20.12 -3.96
C GLU A 70 -26.14 20.46 -4.22
N LEU A 71 -26.43 21.55 -4.94
CA LEU A 71 -27.81 21.90 -5.31
C LEU A 71 -28.46 20.84 -6.19
N VAL A 72 -27.70 20.28 -7.13
CA VAL A 72 -28.15 19.17 -7.98
C VAL A 72 -28.40 17.91 -7.14
N ASN A 73 -27.50 17.57 -6.21
CA ASN A 73 -27.66 16.42 -5.32
C ASN A 73 -28.93 16.50 -4.46
N VAL A 74 -29.30 17.70 -4.00
CA VAL A 74 -30.57 17.91 -3.30
C VAL A 74 -31.76 17.52 -4.18
N ARG A 75 -31.77 17.93 -5.46
CA ARG A 75 -32.85 17.58 -6.41
C ARG A 75 -32.92 16.10 -6.72
N LEU A 76 -31.77 15.42 -6.78
CA LEU A 76 -31.74 13.96 -6.94
C LEU A 76 -32.41 13.25 -5.75
N ILE A 77 -32.09 13.68 -4.52
CA ILE A 77 -32.70 13.12 -3.30
C ILE A 77 -34.20 13.36 -3.26
N GLU A 78 -34.66 14.59 -3.56
CA GLU A 78 -36.10 14.92 -3.58
C GLU A 78 -36.90 14.06 -4.57
N ARG A 79 -36.24 13.52 -5.60
CA ARG A 79 -36.84 12.65 -6.62
C ARG A 79 -36.66 11.15 -6.32
N GLY A 80 -36.05 10.79 -5.19
CA GLY A 80 -35.77 9.40 -4.82
C GLY A 80 -34.63 8.75 -5.63
N LEU A 81 -33.83 9.55 -6.34
CA LEU A 81 -32.70 9.11 -7.18
C LEU A 81 -31.43 8.94 -6.33
N GLU A 82 -31.50 8.11 -5.30
CA GLU A 82 -30.40 7.93 -4.35
C GLU A 82 -29.16 7.29 -4.97
N LYS A 83 -29.36 6.38 -5.93
CA LYS A 83 -28.26 5.71 -6.64
C LYS A 83 -27.49 6.71 -7.50
N GLU A 84 -28.20 7.54 -8.25
CA GLU A 84 -27.65 8.56 -9.13
C GLU A 84 -26.96 9.66 -8.31
N ARG A 85 -27.52 10.02 -7.15
CA ARG A 85 -26.88 10.93 -6.18
C ARG A 85 -25.55 10.37 -5.68
N ARG A 86 -25.43 9.05 -5.46
CA ARG A 86 -24.15 8.44 -5.07
C ARG A 86 -23.10 8.61 -6.16
N LEU A 87 -23.46 8.34 -7.42
CA LEU A 87 -22.57 8.49 -8.57
C LEU A 87 -22.15 9.95 -8.81
N HIS A 88 -23.08 10.90 -8.61
CA HIS A 88 -22.81 12.33 -8.73
C HIS A 88 -22.11 12.92 -7.48
N GLY A 89 -21.89 12.13 -6.44
CA GLY A 89 -21.25 12.55 -5.20
C GLY A 89 -19.80 13.04 -5.39
N ARG A 90 -19.32 13.83 -4.43
CA ARG A 90 -17.91 14.24 -4.35
C ARG A 90 -17.23 13.47 -3.23
N LEU A 91 -16.06 12.92 -3.53
CA LEU A 91 -15.17 12.30 -2.54
C LEU A 91 -14.14 13.31 -2.04
N GLY A 92 -13.82 13.25 -0.75
CA GLY A 92 -12.79 14.08 -0.14
C GLY A 92 -13.15 14.59 1.26
N PHE A 93 -12.22 15.35 1.82
CA PHE A 93 -12.29 15.75 3.22
C PHE A 93 -12.84 17.16 3.40
N PRO A 94 -13.58 17.43 4.49
CA PRO A 94 -13.83 18.78 4.96
C PRO A 94 -12.53 19.56 5.17
N LEU A 95 -12.54 20.88 4.88
CA LEU A 95 -11.36 21.74 5.03
C LEU A 95 -10.78 21.70 6.45
N TYR A 96 -11.65 21.61 7.46
CA TYR A 96 -11.23 21.50 8.86
C TYR A 96 -10.37 20.25 9.07
N ASP A 97 -10.82 19.09 8.58
CA ASP A 97 -10.13 17.81 8.73
C ASP A 97 -8.80 17.79 7.99
N VAL A 98 -8.76 18.35 6.76
CA VAL A 98 -7.50 18.54 6.02
C VAL A 98 -6.49 19.34 6.85
N ARG A 99 -6.93 20.44 7.47
CA ARG A 99 -6.07 21.26 8.33
C ARG A 99 -5.62 20.49 9.56
N GLN A 100 -6.50 19.72 10.19
CA GLN A 100 -6.14 18.91 11.36
C GLN A 100 -5.09 17.85 11.01
N LEU A 101 -5.29 17.12 9.92
CA LEU A 101 -4.37 16.08 9.46
C LEU A 101 -2.99 16.62 9.09
N ILE A 102 -2.91 17.84 8.54
CA ILE A 102 -1.63 18.50 8.22
C ILE A 102 -0.95 19.05 9.47
N LEU A 103 -1.69 19.72 10.36
CA LEU A 103 -1.10 20.48 11.46
C LEU A 103 -0.82 19.64 12.71
N HIS A 104 -1.46 18.48 12.84
CA HIS A 104 -1.38 17.65 14.04
C HIS A 104 -1.10 16.18 13.71
N PRO A 105 -0.39 15.45 14.60
CA PRO A 105 -0.16 14.02 14.42
C PRO A 105 -1.47 13.23 14.34
N ASN A 106 -1.49 12.25 13.44
CA ASN A 106 -2.61 11.30 13.31
C ASN A 106 -2.79 10.50 14.61
N LYS A 107 -4.04 10.27 15.00
CA LYS A 107 -4.41 9.45 16.16
C LYS A 107 -5.00 8.08 15.78
N GLN A 108 -5.32 7.87 14.49
CA GLN A 108 -5.97 6.65 14.01
C GLN A 108 -4.96 5.56 13.63
N ASP A 109 -3.83 5.94 13.05
CA ASP A 109 -2.77 5.00 12.69
C ASP A 109 -1.40 5.50 13.19
N ALA A 110 -0.82 4.76 14.14
CA ALA A 110 0.49 5.06 14.71
C ALA A 110 1.65 4.68 13.79
N ASN A 111 1.39 3.87 12.75
CA ASN A 111 2.40 3.41 11.81
C ASN A 111 2.71 4.45 10.74
N ILE A 112 1.87 5.48 10.61
CA ILE A 112 2.07 6.62 9.73
C ILE A 112 2.63 7.79 10.54
N PRO A 113 3.93 8.13 10.41
CA PRO A 113 4.52 9.27 11.07
C PRO A 113 3.97 10.56 10.47
N HIS A 114 3.86 11.57 11.33
CA HIS A 114 3.43 12.89 10.93
C HIS A 114 4.52 13.57 10.08
N SER A 115 4.37 13.48 8.77
CA SER A 115 5.30 14.00 7.76
C SER A 115 4.52 14.34 6.49
N PRO A 116 5.06 15.18 5.59
CA PRO A 116 4.37 15.51 4.34
C PRO A 116 3.92 14.29 3.53
N GLU A 117 4.77 13.25 3.42
CA GLU A 117 4.39 12.03 2.72
C GLU A 117 3.39 11.18 3.52
N GLY A 118 3.53 11.10 4.83
CA GLY A 118 2.53 10.45 5.69
C GLY A 118 1.15 11.09 5.55
N THR A 119 1.06 12.42 5.44
CA THR A 119 -0.21 13.12 5.19
C THR A 119 -0.74 12.87 3.78
N ASN A 120 0.12 12.78 2.76
CA ASN A 120 -0.28 12.40 1.40
C ASN A 120 -0.92 11.00 1.40
N LEU A 121 -0.31 10.04 2.12
CA LEU A 121 -0.83 8.69 2.27
C LEU A 121 -2.21 8.69 2.93
N ILE A 122 -2.38 9.40 4.05
CA ILE A 122 -3.67 9.50 4.74
C ILE A 122 -4.77 10.07 3.83
N PHE A 123 -4.46 11.10 3.05
CA PHE A 123 -5.43 11.68 2.12
C PHE A 123 -5.81 10.72 1.00
N ALA A 124 -4.82 10.05 0.39
CA ALA A 124 -5.07 9.05 -0.64
C ALA A 124 -5.89 7.87 -0.09
N GLU A 125 -5.53 7.39 1.10
CA GLU A 125 -6.21 6.29 1.79
C GLU A 125 -7.67 6.64 2.09
N GLY A 126 -7.95 7.82 2.65
CA GLY A 126 -9.32 8.19 3.00
C GLY A 126 -10.21 8.40 1.76
N ILE A 127 -9.69 8.96 0.67
CA ILE A 127 -10.45 9.07 -0.60
C ILE A 127 -10.77 7.68 -1.15
N LYS A 128 -9.80 6.75 -1.15
CA LYS A 128 -10.02 5.37 -1.59
C LYS A 128 -10.98 4.61 -0.68
N ARG A 129 -10.93 4.85 0.63
CA ARG A 129 -11.88 4.29 1.59
C ARG A 129 -13.30 4.77 1.31
N GLU A 130 -13.48 6.07 1.06
CA GLU A 130 -14.79 6.59 0.65
C GLU A 130 -15.25 5.96 -0.66
N LEU A 131 -14.41 5.95 -1.70
CA LEU A 131 -14.73 5.27 -2.98
C LEU A 131 -15.17 3.82 -2.76
N SER A 132 -14.48 3.10 -1.89
CA SER A 132 -14.80 1.70 -1.59
C SER A 132 -16.21 1.54 -1.02
N LEU A 133 -16.58 2.37 -0.05
CA LEU A 133 -17.88 2.31 0.61
C LEU A 133 -19.01 2.90 -0.26
N PHE A 134 -18.69 3.84 -1.14
CA PHE A 134 -19.68 4.53 -1.98
C PHE A 134 -19.99 3.80 -3.30
N ASP A 135 -18.99 3.16 -3.92
CA ASP A 135 -19.09 2.62 -5.29
C ASP A 135 -18.70 1.14 -5.41
N VAL A 136 -17.66 0.70 -4.70
CA VAL A 136 -17.16 -0.68 -4.86
C VAL A 136 -18.04 -1.71 -4.12
N PHE A 137 -18.40 -1.41 -2.88
CA PHE A 137 -19.25 -2.28 -2.07
C PHE A 137 -20.71 -1.86 -2.17
N SER A 138 -21.60 -2.84 -2.00
CA SER A 138 -23.03 -2.58 -1.89
C SER A 138 -23.36 -1.81 -0.60
N ALA A 139 -24.50 -1.12 -0.61
CA ALA A 139 -24.91 -0.25 0.49
C ALA A 139 -25.01 -0.98 1.85
N ASP A 140 -25.54 -2.19 1.84
CA ASP A 140 -25.68 -3.06 3.01
C ASP A 140 -24.32 -3.48 3.58
N VAL A 141 -23.35 -3.78 2.73
CA VAL A 141 -21.97 -4.10 3.13
C VAL A 141 -21.27 -2.88 3.74
N GLY A 142 -21.45 -1.71 3.13
CA GLY A 142 -20.92 -0.44 3.67
C GLY A 142 -21.52 -0.09 5.02
N GLU A 143 -22.83 -0.26 5.19
CA GLU A 143 -23.53 -0.02 6.46
C GLU A 143 -23.09 -1.00 7.54
N ALA A 144 -22.99 -2.30 7.22
CA ALA A 144 -22.50 -3.31 8.15
C ALA A 144 -21.06 -3.01 8.61
N HIS A 145 -20.22 -2.45 7.74
CA HIS A 145 -18.90 -1.97 8.14
C HIS A 145 -18.96 -0.74 9.06
N ALA A 146 -19.78 0.26 8.70
CA ALA A 146 -19.89 1.51 9.44
C ALA A 146 -20.50 1.32 10.84
N THR A 147 -21.42 0.38 10.99
CA THR A 147 -22.09 0.03 12.26
C THR A 147 -21.28 -0.96 13.12
N GLY A 148 -20.26 -1.59 12.54
CA GLY A 148 -19.37 -2.52 13.23
C GLY A 148 -19.85 -3.97 13.24
N ASP A 149 -20.87 -4.33 12.46
CA ASP A 149 -21.29 -5.72 12.26
C ASP A 149 -20.20 -6.55 11.56
N ILE A 150 -19.44 -5.92 10.65
CA ILE A 150 -18.26 -6.49 10.00
C ILE A 150 -17.11 -5.47 9.96
N HIS A 151 -15.89 -5.95 9.74
CA HIS A 151 -14.74 -5.09 9.47
C HIS A 151 -14.10 -5.46 8.13
N ILE A 152 -14.13 -4.53 7.17
CA ILE A 152 -13.48 -4.71 5.88
C ILE A 152 -12.05 -4.17 6.00
N HIS A 153 -11.07 -5.06 5.90
CA HIS A 153 -9.67 -4.68 5.97
C HIS A 153 -9.23 -3.92 4.72
N ALA A 154 -8.30 -2.99 4.89
CA ALA A 154 -7.61 -2.28 3.81
C ALA A 154 -8.54 -1.54 2.81
N LEU A 155 -9.65 -0.96 3.27
CA LEU A 155 -10.55 -0.15 2.43
C LEU A 155 -9.84 1.00 1.70
N GLY A 156 -8.80 1.58 2.29
CA GLY A 156 -7.99 2.59 1.62
C GLY A 156 -7.06 2.10 0.51
N TYR A 157 -7.06 0.80 0.24
CA TYR A 157 -6.19 0.11 -0.72
C TYR A 157 -6.99 -0.87 -1.59
N ILE A 158 -8.25 -0.58 -1.88
CA ILE A 158 -9.18 -1.47 -2.60
C ILE A 158 -8.70 -1.89 -4.00
N ASP A 159 -7.78 -1.11 -4.58
CA ASP A 159 -7.13 -1.37 -5.87
C ASP A 159 -5.87 -2.25 -5.77
N ARG A 160 -5.63 -2.87 -4.60
CA ARG A 160 -4.44 -3.69 -4.32
C ARG A 160 -4.81 -5.06 -3.74
N PRO A 161 -4.09 -6.12 -4.10
CA PRO A 161 -4.13 -7.36 -3.33
C PRO A 161 -3.64 -7.14 -1.89
N TYR A 162 -4.07 -8.00 -0.96
CA TYR A 162 -3.78 -7.79 0.45
C TYR A 162 -2.30 -8.02 0.79
N SER A 163 -1.71 -9.18 0.52
CA SER A 163 -0.32 -9.48 0.87
C SER A 163 0.28 -10.47 -0.14
N CYS A 164 1.61 -10.57 -0.16
CA CYS A 164 2.34 -11.54 -0.98
C CYS A 164 3.47 -12.20 -0.19
N CYS A 165 3.87 -13.38 -0.63
CA CYS A 165 5.10 -14.01 -0.19
C CYS A 165 5.78 -14.66 -1.42
N GLN A 166 7.04 -14.35 -1.63
CA GLN A 166 7.78 -14.74 -2.84
C GLN A 166 9.20 -15.23 -2.52
N SER A 167 9.77 -16.01 -3.41
CA SER A 167 11.17 -16.44 -3.31
C SER A 167 12.12 -15.45 -4.00
N LEU A 168 13.37 -15.44 -3.54
CA LEU A 168 14.47 -14.67 -4.15
C LEU A 168 14.89 -15.20 -5.53
N GLU A 169 14.45 -16.40 -5.91
CA GLU A 169 14.86 -17.07 -7.15
C GLU A 169 14.49 -16.26 -8.39
N TYR A 170 13.34 -15.56 -8.36
CA TYR A 170 12.97 -14.66 -9.45
C TYR A 170 14.03 -13.58 -9.70
N LEU A 171 14.52 -12.93 -8.64
CA LEU A 171 15.55 -11.89 -8.72
C LEU A 171 16.92 -12.45 -9.10
N LYS A 172 17.22 -13.68 -8.69
CA LYS A 172 18.46 -14.36 -9.07
C LYS A 172 18.51 -14.66 -10.56
N ILE A 173 17.38 -15.05 -11.16
CA ILE A 173 17.32 -15.41 -12.59
C ILE A 173 17.17 -14.18 -13.48
N ASN A 174 16.34 -13.21 -13.07
CA ASN A 174 15.94 -12.08 -13.94
C ASN A 174 16.62 -10.76 -13.59
N GLY A 175 17.34 -10.69 -12.46
CA GLY A 175 17.81 -9.42 -11.91
C GLY A 175 16.65 -8.54 -11.48
N LEU A 176 16.84 -7.23 -11.57
CA LEU A 176 15.81 -6.23 -11.27
C LEU A 176 15.41 -5.52 -12.57
N ASN A 177 14.42 -6.07 -13.26
CA ASN A 177 13.88 -5.52 -14.49
C ASN A 177 12.37 -5.25 -14.33
N LEU A 178 12.00 -3.98 -14.17
CA LEU A 178 10.63 -3.57 -13.84
C LEU A 178 10.02 -2.76 -14.99
N PRO A 179 8.72 -2.96 -15.34
CA PRO A 179 8.08 -2.34 -16.51
C PRO A 179 8.17 -0.80 -16.60
N HIS A 180 8.32 -0.11 -15.47
CA HIS A 180 8.35 1.35 -15.39
C HIS A 180 9.65 1.90 -14.78
N ALA A 181 10.66 1.06 -14.56
CA ALA A 181 11.95 1.53 -14.10
C ALA A 181 12.77 2.07 -15.28
N ILE A 182 13.41 3.22 -15.09
CA ILE A 182 14.31 3.83 -16.09
C ILE A 182 15.52 2.93 -16.34
N ASN A 183 16.02 2.28 -15.29
CA ASN A 183 17.18 1.41 -15.33
C ASN A 183 16.79 -0.01 -14.90
N SER A 184 17.42 -1.00 -15.52
CA SER A 184 17.36 -2.41 -15.12
C SER A 184 18.71 -2.90 -14.60
N ALA A 185 18.71 -3.86 -13.68
CA ALA A 185 19.91 -4.54 -13.22
C ALA A 185 19.90 -6.01 -13.65
N ASN A 186 21.03 -6.49 -14.17
CA ASN A 186 21.23 -7.92 -14.45
C ASN A 186 21.25 -8.75 -13.16
N PRO A 187 21.05 -10.07 -13.23
CA PRO A 187 21.27 -11.00 -12.13
C PRO A 187 22.52 -10.71 -11.28
N ALA A 188 22.35 -10.75 -9.97
CA ALA A 188 23.40 -10.39 -9.02
C ALA A 188 24.55 -11.40 -9.03
N LYS A 189 25.79 -10.89 -9.07
CA LYS A 189 27.02 -11.70 -8.94
C LYS A 189 27.42 -11.96 -7.48
N TYR A 190 27.15 -11.01 -6.58
CA TYR A 190 27.53 -11.08 -5.17
C TYR A 190 26.30 -10.96 -4.27
N ALA A 191 26.39 -11.49 -3.04
CA ALA A 191 25.27 -11.56 -2.09
C ALA A 191 24.70 -10.17 -1.78
N GLU A 192 25.58 -9.17 -1.65
CA GLU A 192 25.26 -7.79 -1.34
C GLU A 192 24.44 -7.13 -2.45
N VAL A 193 24.73 -7.47 -3.71
CA VAL A 193 23.96 -6.98 -4.87
C VAL A 193 22.58 -7.65 -4.90
N LEU A 194 22.50 -8.95 -4.58
CA LEU A 194 21.22 -9.64 -4.48
C LEU A 194 20.36 -9.07 -3.34
N LEU A 195 20.96 -8.78 -2.19
CA LEU A 195 20.31 -8.08 -1.08
C LEU A 195 19.80 -6.71 -1.52
N ALA A 196 20.61 -5.93 -2.25
CA ALA A 196 20.16 -4.65 -2.80
C ALA A 196 18.95 -4.84 -3.74
N HIS A 197 18.94 -5.85 -4.61
CA HIS A 197 17.77 -6.15 -5.44
C HIS A 197 16.54 -6.50 -4.61
N MET A 198 16.70 -7.34 -3.59
CA MET A 198 15.64 -7.74 -2.66
C MET A 198 15.02 -6.53 -1.97
N VAL A 199 15.84 -5.65 -1.40
CA VAL A 199 15.42 -4.44 -0.68
C VAL A 199 14.68 -3.48 -1.63
N ARG A 200 15.23 -3.25 -2.83
CA ARG A 200 14.59 -2.37 -3.83
C ARG A 200 13.27 -2.96 -4.35
N PHE A 201 13.24 -4.25 -4.64
CA PHE A 201 12.01 -4.91 -5.08
C PHE A 201 10.93 -4.89 -4.01
N SER A 202 11.29 -5.08 -2.74
CA SER A 202 10.36 -4.97 -1.61
C SER A 202 9.73 -3.58 -1.51
N ALA A 203 10.53 -2.52 -1.70
CA ALA A 203 10.03 -1.16 -1.74
C ALA A 203 9.07 -0.90 -2.92
N VAL A 204 9.25 -1.59 -4.05
CA VAL A 204 8.29 -1.53 -5.16
C VAL A 204 7.01 -2.29 -4.83
N LEU A 205 7.12 -3.50 -4.27
CA LEU A 205 5.96 -4.31 -3.89
C LEU A 205 5.09 -3.62 -2.84
N GLN A 206 5.67 -2.83 -1.93
CA GLN A 206 4.91 -2.01 -0.97
C GLN A 206 3.85 -1.11 -1.63
N GLY A 207 4.17 -0.55 -2.81
CA GLY A 207 3.24 0.29 -3.55
C GLY A 207 2.08 -0.48 -4.19
N HIS A 208 2.15 -1.80 -4.24
CA HIS A 208 1.22 -2.68 -4.96
C HIS A 208 0.40 -3.61 -4.05
N PHE A 209 0.77 -3.74 -2.78
CA PHE A 209 0.04 -4.54 -1.79
C PHE A 209 -0.43 -3.67 -0.63
N ALA A 210 -1.51 -4.07 0.03
CA ALA A 210 -2.05 -3.34 1.19
C ALA A 210 -1.39 -3.72 2.53
N GLY A 211 -0.81 -4.90 2.59
CA GLY A 211 -0.29 -5.53 3.80
C GLY A 211 1.15 -5.98 3.64
N THR A 212 1.43 -7.20 4.09
CA THR A 212 2.80 -7.68 4.27
C THR A 212 3.43 -8.14 2.95
N VAL A 213 4.71 -7.83 2.77
CA VAL A 213 5.57 -8.38 1.72
C VAL A 213 6.50 -9.42 2.35
N GLY A 214 6.28 -10.69 2.04
CA GLY A 214 7.06 -11.80 2.58
C GLY A 214 8.14 -12.31 1.63
N TRP A 215 9.28 -12.70 2.18
CA TRP A 215 10.33 -13.38 1.45
C TRP A 215 10.51 -14.79 1.99
N ASP A 216 10.15 -15.78 1.18
CA ASP A 216 10.32 -17.18 1.56
C ASP A 216 11.78 -17.64 1.46
N ALA A 217 12.15 -18.56 2.34
CA ALA A 217 13.41 -19.30 2.30
C ALA A 217 14.66 -18.43 2.13
N VAL A 218 14.70 -17.27 2.78
CA VAL A 218 15.77 -16.27 2.61
C VAL A 218 17.14 -16.88 2.84
N ASN A 219 17.31 -17.63 3.92
CA ASN A 219 18.59 -18.22 4.26
C ASN A 219 19.03 -19.32 3.28
N ILE A 220 18.09 -20.04 2.67
CA ILE A 220 18.35 -21.07 1.65
C ILE A 220 18.72 -20.41 0.32
N SER A 221 17.94 -19.40 -0.12
CA SER A 221 18.20 -18.70 -1.39
C SER A 221 19.55 -17.99 -1.43
N PHE A 222 20.01 -17.45 -0.31
CA PHE A 222 21.33 -16.82 -0.20
C PHE A 222 22.47 -17.82 -0.03
N ALA A 223 22.23 -19.04 0.47
CA ALA A 223 23.27 -20.00 0.82
C ALA A 223 24.33 -20.24 -0.29
N PRO A 224 23.97 -20.33 -1.60
CA PRO A 224 24.96 -20.46 -2.67
C PRO A 224 25.95 -19.30 -2.79
N TYR A 225 25.54 -18.08 -2.42
CA TYR A 225 26.38 -16.89 -2.45
C TYR A 225 27.30 -16.79 -1.22
N LEU A 226 26.93 -17.44 -0.13
CA LEU A 226 27.61 -17.36 1.17
C LEU A 226 28.61 -18.50 1.39
N ALA A 227 28.59 -19.54 0.54
CA ALA A 227 29.38 -20.75 0.73
C ALA A 227 30.90 -20.52 0.81
N SER A 228 31.42 -19.50 0.10
CA SER A 228 32.84 -19.13 0.15
C SER A 228 33.19 -18.11 1.25
N MET A 229 32.18 -17.58 1.96
CA MET A 229 32.38 -16.56 2.98
C MET A 229 32.71 -17.21 4.33
N THR A 230 33.56 -16.54 5.09
CA THR A 230 33.86 -16.86 6.49
C THR A 230 32.67 -16.56 7.40
N ASP A 231 32.62 -17.13 8.60
CA ASP A 231 31.52 -16.87 9.56
C ASP A 231 31.42 -15.38 9.93
N LYS A 232 32.54 -14.66 9.98
CA LYS A 232 32.57 -13.22 10.21
C LYS A 232 31.90 -12.44 9.07
N GLU A 233 32.17 -12.84 7.83
CA GLU A 233 31.58 -12.22 6.64
C GLU A 233 30.08 -12.54 6.53
N VAL A 234 29.67 -13.79 6.85
CA VAL A 234 28.24 -14.17 6.90
C VAL A 234 27.50 -13.37 7.98
N LYS A 235 28.10 -13.17 9.15
CA LYS A 235 27.52 -12.33 10.20
C LYS A 235 27.40 -10.87 9.78
N GLN A 236 28.43 -10.33 9.12
CA GLN A 236 28.37 -8.97 8.56
C GLN A 236 27.26 -8.84 7.51
N PHE A 237 27.10 -9.85 6.66
CA PHE A 237 26.03 -9.88 5.66
C PHE A 237 24.64 -9.96 6.30
N ALA A 238 24.47 -10.76 7.36
CA ALA A 238 23.25 -10.79 8.15
C ALA A 238 22.93 -9.41 8.76
N GLN A 239 23.94 -8.73 9.30
CA GLN A 239 23.79 -7.36 9.80
C GLN A 239 23.29 -6.41 8.72
N MET A 240 23.91 -6.46 7.53
CA MET A 240 23.48 -5.64 6.39
C MET A 240 22.01 -5.92 6.03
N LEU A 241 21.59 -7.18 5.97
CA LEU A 241 20.19 -7.54 5.67
C LEU A 241 19.23 -6.91 6.67
N ILE A 242 19.46 -7.09 7.97
CA ILE A 242 18.57 -6.56 9.01
C ILE A 242 18.57 -5.02 9.00
N TYR A 243 19.72 -4.39 8.78
CA TYR A 243 19.85 -2.94 8.81
C TYR A 243 19.16 -2.28 7.61
N GLU A 244 19.35 -2.82 6.41
CA GLU A 244 18.67 -2.31 5.22
C GLU A 244 17.15 -2.34 5.40
N PHE A 245 16.58 -3.47 5.86
CA PHE A 245 15.13 -3.59 6.04
C PHE A 245 14.59 -2.79 7.23
N SER A 246 15.28 -2.76 8.37
CA SER A 246 14.84 -1.97 9.54
C SER A 246 14.82 -0.47 9.25
N GLN A 247 15.73 0.01 8.38
CA GLN A 247 15.83 1.41 8.00
C GLN A 247 14.89 1.80 6.86
N LEU A 248 14.30 0.86 6.11
CA LEU A 248 13.32 1.17 5.06
C LEU A 248 12.14 1.98 5.59
N ALA A 249 11.72 1.74 6.84
CA ALA A 249 10.64 2.47 7.50
C ALA A 249 10.87 4.00 7.54
N ALA A 250 12.13 4.46 7.48
CA ALA A 250 12.48 5.88 7.52
C ALA A 250 12.62 6.55 6.14
N THR A 251 12.74 5.77 5.05
CA THR A 251 13.28 6.31 3.77
C THR A 251 12.25 6.63 2.70
N ARG A 252 11.01 6.11 2.79
CA ARG A 252 9.95 6.38 1.80
C ARG A 252 8.63 6.78 2.44
N GLY A 253 8.73 7.82 3.26
CA GLY A 253 7.63 8.75 3.44
C GLY A 253 6.43 8.22 4.22
N GLY A 254 6.77 7.48 5.26
CA GLY A 254 5.91 7.45 6.42
C GLY A 254 4.92 6.30 6.47
N GLN A 255 5.28 5.12 5.99
CA GLN A 255 4.72 3.91 6.57
C GLN A 255 5.82 2.88 6.65
N ALA A 256 5.93 2.22 7.81
CA ALA A 256 6.86 1.12 7.97
C ALA A 256 6.53 0.01 6.95
N LEU A 257 7.55 -0.45 6.21
CA LEU A 257 7.37 -1.58 5.30
C LEU A 257 7.26 -2.86 6.12
N TYR A 258 6.04 -3.40 6.26
CA TYR A 258 5.86 -4.71 6.87
C TYR A 258 6.46 -5.78 5.96
N THR A 259 7.70 -6.16 6.27
CA THR A 259 8.42 -7.24 5.60
C THR A 259 8.61 -8.42 6.53
N ASP A 260 8.34 -9.59 5.98
CA ASP A 260 8.56 -10.88 6.61
C ASP A 260 9.72 -11.58 5.92
N ILE A 261 10.63 -12.18 6.71
CA ILE A 261 11.66 -13.07 6.19
C ILE A 261 11.44 -14.46 6.79
N HIS A 262 11.23 -15.45 5.93
CA HIS A 262 11.08 -16.82 6.36
C HIS A 262 12.44 -17.51 6.40
N ILE A 263 12.73 -18.14 7.55
CA ILE A 263 14.01 -18.74 7.87
C ILE A 263 13.78 -20.19 8.23
N TYR A 264 14.57 -21.08 7.64
CA TYR A 264 14.48 -22.51 7.87
C TYR A 264 15.76 -23.01 8.52
N TYR A 265 15.65 -23.83 9.57
CA TYR A 265 16.82 -24.54 10.07
C TYR A 265 17.22 -25.71 9.15
N ASP A 266 16.22 -26.46 8.68
CA ASP A 266 16.40 -27.57 7.74
C ASP A 266 15.93 -27.15 6.36
N VAL A 267 16.69 -27.50 5.32
CA VAL A 267 16.23 -27.31 3.93
C VAL A 267 15.07 -28.28 3.68
N PRO A 268 13.83 -27.80 3.47
CA PRO A 268 12.69 -28.69 3.32
C PRO A 268 12.78 -29.47 2.00
N PRO A 269 12.14 -30.66 1.89
CA PRO A 269 12.32 -31.54 0.73
C PRO A 269 12.04 -30.88 -0.63
N HIS A 270 11.02 -30.03 -0.71
CA HIS A 270 10.66 -29.31 -1.94
C HIS A 270 11.71 -28.28 -2.37
N TRP A 271 12.60 -27.85 -1.47
CA TRP A 271 13.78 -27.05 -1.79
C TRP A 271 15.01 -27.92 -2.02
N ALA A 272 15.21 -28.96 -1.21
CA ALA A 272 16.45 -29.72 -1.15
C ALA A 272 16.88 -30.29 -2.51
N ASP A 273 15.93 -30.79 -3.31
CA ASP A 273 16.21 -31.42 -4.61
C ASP A 273 16.31 -30.42 -5.77
N LEU A 274 15.99 -29.14 -5.55
CA LEU A 274 16.02 -28.14 -6.61
C LEU A 274 17.47 -27.76 -6.96
N PRO A 275 17.79 -27.59 -8.26
CA PRO A 275 19.08 -27.06 -8.67
C PRO A 275 19.33 -25.68 -8.05
N ALA A 276 20.44 -25.52 -7.35
CA ALA A 276 20.78 -24.26 -6.73
C ALA A 276 21.24 -23.25 -7.79
N VAL A 277 20.59 -22.08 -7.80
CA VAL A 277 20.95 -20.93 -8.62
C VAL A 277 21.91 -20.05 -7.81
N GLY A 278 23.02 -19.66 -8.42
CA GLY A 278 24.05 -18.82 -7.81
C GLY A 278 24.27 -17.53 -8.60
N ALA A 279 25.50 -17.03 -8.52
CA ALA A 279 25.93 -15.79 -9.15
C ALA A 279 25.49 -15.68 -10.62
N GLU A 280 25.02 -14.49 -10.99
CA GLU A 280 24.60 -14.15 -12.35
C GLU A 280 23.44 -15.01 -12.86
N GLY A 281 22.65 -15.61 -11.97
CA GLY A 281 21.50 -16.45 -12.33
C GLY A 281 21.88 -17.81 -12.89
N LYS A 282 23.13 -18.24 -12.71
CA LYS A 282 23.64 -19.50 -13.26
C LYS A 282 23.45 -20.66 -12.28
N PRO A 283 23.18 -21.88 -12.76
CA PRO A 283 23.24 -23.07 -11.92
C PRO A 283 24.63 -23.23 -11.30
N THR A 284 24.65 -23.61 -10.04
CA THR A 284 25.90 -23.88 -9.30
C THR A 284 26.51 -25.25 -9.59
N GLY A 285 25.73 -26.14 -10.22
CA GLY A 285 26.05 -27.57 -10.37
C GLY A 285 25.72 -28.41 -9.14
N LYS A 286 25.12 -27.81 -8.10
CA LYS A 286 24.65 -28.47 -6.87
C LYS A 286 23.16 -28.25 -6.67
N THR A 287 22.58 -28.96 -5.71
CA THR A 287 21.21 -28.76 -5.23
C THR A 287 21.20 -27.83 -4.01
N TYR A 288 20.04 -27.29 -3.62
CA TYR A 288 19.96 -26.52 -2.36
C TYR A 288 20.21 -27.38 -1.12
N GLY A 289 19.95 -28.69 -1.17
CA GLY A 289 20.29 -29.62 -0.11
C GLY A 289 21.79 -29.65 0.19
N ASP A 290 22.64 -29.51 -0.84
CA ASP A 290 24.10 -29.45 -0.68
C ASP A 290 24.59 -28.20 0.06
N TYR A 291 23.74 -27.16 0.14
CA TYR A 291 24.02 -25.89 0.82
C TYR A 291 23.39 -25.81 2.22
N THR A 292 22.90 -26.93 2.78
CA THR A 292 22.26 -26.97 4.12
C THR A 292 23.11 -26.32 5.20
N ARG A 293 24.42 -26.59 5.22
CA ARG A 293 25.33 -25.99 6.21
C ARG A 293 25.40 -24.47 6.08
N ASP A 294 25.45 -23.95 4.86
CA ASP A 294 25.54 -22.51 4.61
C ASP A 294 24.23 -21.80 4.95
N ALA A 295 23.09 -22.43 4.65
CA ALA A 295 21.78 -21.96 5.06
C ALA A 295 21.62 -21.89 6.59
N GLN A 296 22.12 -22.90 7.32
CA GLN A 296 22.12 -22.94 8.78
C GLN A 296 23.06 -21.90 9.40
N ARG A 297 24.27 -21.74 8.84
CA ARG A 297 25.22 -20.70 9.25
C ARG A 297 24.59 -19.31 9.16
N PHE A 298 23.91 -19.04 8.05
CA PHE A 298 23.25 -17.75 7.85
C PHE A 298 22.01 -17.56 8.73
N ALA A 299 21.19 -18.60 8.91
CA ALA A 299 20.07 -18.55 9.85
C ALA A 299 20.53 -18.23 11.28
N MET A 300 21.62 -18.85 11.72
CA MET A 300 22.21 -18.59 13.04
C MET A 300 22.70 -17.14 13.14
N ALA A 301 23.44 -16.67 12.13
CA ALA A 301 23.93 -15.30 12.05
C ALA A 301 22.79 -14.26 12.15
N ILE A 302 21.65 -14.52 11.50
CA ILE A 302 20.46 -13.66 11.59
C ILE A 302 19.96 -13.58 13.03
N LEU A 303 19.83 -14.71 13.74
CA LEU A 303 19.42 -14.71 15.16
C LEU A 303 20.41 -13.94 16.04
N GLU A 304 21.71 -14.02 15.77
CA GLU A 304 22.70 -13.25 16.55
C GLU A 304 22.50 -11.74 16.39
N ILE A 305 22.24 -11.27 15.18
CA ILE A 305 22.01 -9.85 14.93
C ILE A 305 20.71 -9.37 15.60
N PHE A 306 19.64 -10.17 15.57
CA PHE A 306 18.44 -9.86 16.33
C PHE A 306 18.72 -9.79 17.83
N ALA A 307 19.54 -10.70 18.37
CA ALA A 307 19.94 -10.71 19.78
C ALA A 307 20.77 -9.48 20.20
N GLU A 308 21.57 -8.92 19.27
CA GLU A 308 22.38 -7.73 19.52
C GLU A 308 21.53 -6.44 19.58
N GLY A 309 20.44 -6.39 18.80
CA GLY A 309 19.58 -5.22 18.69
C GLY A 309 20.22 -4.05 17.93
N ASP A 310 19.54 -2.90 17.92
CA ASP A 310 20.01 -1.68 17.27
C ASP A 310 21.20 -1.03 18.02
N ALA A 311 21.67 0.11 17.53
CA ALA A 311 22.78 0.84 18.15
C ALA A 311 22.54 1.28 19.60
N ARG A 312 21.30 1.17 20.11
CA ARG A 312 20.89 1.47 21.49
C ARG A 312 20.45 0.21 22.24
N GLY A 313 20.65 -0.98 21.67
CA GLY A 313 20.21 -2.27 22.21
C GLY A 313 18.69 -2.48 22.16
N LYS A 314 17.97 -1.75 21.31
CA LYS A 314 16.52 -1.95 21.12
C LYS A 314 16.26 -3.04 20.08
N PRO A 315 15.11 -3.72 20.16
CA PRO A 315 14.78 -4.74 19.17
C PRO A 315 14.53 -4.17 17.78
N PHE A 316 14.89 -4.94 16.76
CA PHE A 316 14.48 -4.68 15.38
C PHE A 316 13.03 -5.14 15.20
N ILE A 317 12.13 -4.19 14.90
CA ILE A 317 10.72 -4.50 14.62
C ILE A 317 10.55 -5.12 13.22
N LEU A 318 11.45 -4.78 12.29
CA LEU A 318 11.43 -5.21 10.90
C LEU A 318 12.86 -5.54 10.42
N PRO A 319 13.03 -6.50 9.49
CA PRO A 319 11.98 -7.40 9.00
C PRO A 319 11.60 -8.42 10.09
N ARG A 320 10.37 -8.93 10.10
CA ARG A 320 9.96 -9.94 11.08
C ARG A 320 10.55 -11.29 10.70
N PRO A 321 11.26 -11.99 11.60
CA PRO A 321 11.76 -13.33 11.32
C PRO A 321 10.66 -14.38 11.58
N LEU A 322 10.28 -15.14 10.56
CA LEU A 322 9.37 -16.29 10.68
C LEU A 322 10.17 -17.57 10.60
N LEU A 323 10.28 -18.27 11.72
CA LEU A 323 11.02 -19.52 11.80
C LEU A 323 10.11 -20.69 11.45
N HIS A 324 10.54 -21.47 10.46
CA HIS A 324 9.89 -22.73 10.11
C HIS A 324 10.54 -23.88 10.85
N ILE A 325 9.75 -24.54 11.69
CA ILE A 325 10.19 -25.66 12.53
C ILE A 325 9.64 -26.96 11.97
N THR A 326 10.49 -27.98 11.91
CA THR A 326 10.11 -29.33 11.51
C THR A 326 10.28 -30.30 12.69
N ASP A 327 9.75 -31.52 12.56
CA ASP A 327 9.94 -32.58 13.56
C ASP A 327 11.41 -32.92 13.84
N HIS A 328 12.33 -32.50 12.97
CA HIS A 328 13.76 -32.70 13.16
C HIS A 328 14.30 -32.00 14.41
N VAL A 329 13.69 -30.88 14.84
CA VAL A 329 14.00 -30.19 16.11
C VAL A 329 13.92 -31.12 17.32
N TRP A 330 13.04 -32.12 17.28
CA TRP A 330 12.87 -33.05 18.39
C TRP A 330 13.87 -34.21 18.35
N LYS A 331 14.47 -34.47 17.19
CA LYS A 331 15.34 -35.62 16.91
C LYS A 331 16.82 -35.25 16.82
N ASN A 332 17.15 -33.97 16.70
CA ASN A 332 18.50 -33.48 16.49
C ASN A 332 18.85 -32.36 17.47
N ASP A 333 19.93 -32.56 18.24
CA ASP A 333 20.35 -31.63 19.28
C ASP A 333 20.71 -30.25 18.75
N LYS A 334 21.31 -30.15 17.55
CA LYS A 334 21.66 -28.86 16.95
C LYS A 334 20.44 -28.09 16.45
N ALA A 335 19.45 -28.82 15.92
CA ALA A 335 18.18 -28.23 15.54
C ALA A 335 17.45 -27.69 16.78
N ARG A 336 17.44 -28.48 17.87
CA ARG A 336 16.92 -28.05 19.16
C ARG A 336 17.64 -26.82 19.72
N GLU A 337 18.96 -26.80 19.64
CA GLU A 337 19.78 -25.65 20.08
C GLU A 337 19.42 -24.37 19.31
N PHE A 338 19.24 -24.46 17.99
CA PHE A 338 18.77 -23.32 17.19
C PHE A 338 17.41 -22.81 17.65
N LEU A 339 16.44 -23.70 17.88
CA LEU A 339 15.13 -23.32 18.40
C LEU A 339 15.23 -22.66 19.77
N LEU A 340 15.99 -23.24 20.70
CA LEU A 340 16.18 -22.67 22.03
C LEU A 340 16.80 -21.28 21.95
N ARG A 341 17.81 -21.09 21.09
CA ARG A 341 18.40 -19.78 20.86
C ARG A 341 17.38 -18.79 20.30
N ALA A 342 16.53 -19.20 19.37
CA ALA A 342 15.45 -18.35 18.88
C ALA A 342 14.46 -17.96 19.99
N CYS A 343 14.11 -18.89 20.88
CA CYS A 343 13.29 -18.59 22.05
C CYS A 343 13.97 -17.58 22.98
N ASP A 344 15.27 -17.71 23.22
CA ASP A 344 16.02 -16.76 24.05
C ASP A 344 16.03 -15.36 23.42
N VAL A 345 16.24 -15.27 22.10
CA VAL A 345 16.17 -14.00 21.37
C VAL A 345 14.77 -13.39 21.48
N ALA A 346 13.72 -14.17 21.25
CA ALA A 346 12.34 -13.70 21.35
C ALA A 346 11.98 -13.24 22.78
N ALA A 347 12.50 -13.93 23.81
CA ALA A 347 12.29 -13.54 25.19
C ALA A 347 12.97 -12.20 25.54
N LEU A 348 14.09 -11.88 24.90
CA LEU A 348 14.85 -10.65 25.12
C LEU A 348 14.35 -9.47 24.28
N MET A 349 13.96 -9.73 23.03
CA MET A 349 13.74 -8.70 22.02
C MET A 349 12.28 -8.57 21.58
N GLY A 350 11.39 -9.46 22.03
CA GLY A 350 10.03 -9.58 21.48
C GLY A 350 10.03 -10.31 20.13
#